data_AF-A0A9X3MM43-F1
#
_entry.id   AF-A0A9X3MM43-F1
#
_cell.length_a   1.000
_cell.length_b   1.000
_cell.length_c   1.000
_cell.angle_alpha   90.00
_cell.angle_beta   90.00
_cell.angle_gamma   90.00
#
_symmetry.space_group_name_H-M   'P 1'
#
loop_
_entity.id
_entity.type
_entity.pdbx_description
1 polymer ?
#
loop_
_entity_poly.entity_id
_entity_poly.type
_entity_poly.pdbx_seq_one_letter_code
_entity_poly.pdbx_strand_id
1 'polypeptide(L)'
;MAPELKRVQVRAIAYDAEPIARRLRVDYITRPAHRFESVAVQETPDEVRIAIFATAPRGPTRASGHMHSLMIVLAQPVGTRRVVDTRSERVLQRLPAPVDPPQPGGPGT
;
A
#
# COMPACT_ATOMS: atom_id res chain seq x y z
N MET A 1 3.38 -16.66 -29.55
CA MET A 1 4.22 -16.86 -28.34
C MET A 1 3.56 -16.12 -27.20
N ALA A 2 3.21 -16.82 -26.11
CA ALA A 2 2.67 -16.16 -24.92
C ALA A 2 3.79 -15.38 -24.21
N PRO A 3 3.52 -14.19 -23.66
CA PRO A 3 4.53 -13.45 -22.90
C PRO A 3 4.91 -14.24 -21.64
N GLU A 4 6.21 -14.42 -21.42
CA GLU A 4 6.72 -15.00 -20.18
C GLU A 4 6.45 -14.05 -19.01
N LEU A 5 5.79 -14.55 -17.97
CA LEU A 5 5.40 -13.80 -16.79
C LEU A 5 6.47 -13.94 -15.70
N LYS A 6 6.90 -12.82 -15.11
CA LYS A 6 7.81 -12.79 -13.95
C LYS A 6 7.08 -12.28 -12.72
N ARG A 7 7.22 -13.00 -11.59
CA ARG A 7 6.82 -12.49 -10.27
C ARG A 7 7.73 -11.34 -9.85
N VAL A 8 7.12 -10.21 -9.49
CA VAL A 8 7.79 -9.00 -9.02
C VAL A 8 7.12 -8.51 -7.75
N GLN A 9 7.91 -7.94 -6.86
CA GLN A 9 7.37 -7.27 -5.68
C GLN A 9 7.08 -5.81 -6.01
N VAL A 10 5.87 -5.37 -5.70
CA VAL A 10 5.40 -4.00 -5.93
C VAL A 10 5.40 -3.21 -4.64
N ARG A 11 5.52 -1.89 -4.78
CA ARG A 11 5.61 -0.96 -3.65
C ARG A 11 4.22 -0.58 -3.16
N ALA A 12 4.00 -0.72 -1.87
CA ALA A 12 2.88 -0.07 -1.18
C ALA A 12 3.19 1.42 -0.91
N ILE A 13 2.14 2.23 -0.84
CA ILE A 13 2.23 3.69 -0.79
C ILE A 13 1.71 4.21 0.55
N ALA A 14 0.52 3.75 0.90
CA ALA A 14 -0.18 4.14 2.10
C ALA A 14 -1.01 2.96 2.59
N TYR A 15 -1.45 3.07 3.83
CA TYR A 15 -2.43 2.16 4.38
C TYR A 15 -3.53 2.94 5.08
N ASP A 16 -4.69 2.32 5.15
CA ASP A 16 -5.81 2.74 5.96
C ASP A 16 -6.22 1.57 6.85
N ALA A 17 -6.53 1.87 8.11
CA ALA A 17 -6.99 0.87 9.04
C ALA A 17 -7.78 1.56 10.14
N GLU A 18 -8.90 0.97 10.54
CA GLU A 18 -9.55 1.39 11.77
C GLU A 18 -8.73 0.88 12.97
N PRO A 19 -8.54 1.68 14.03
CA PRO A 19 -7.66 1.32 15.16
C PRO A 19 -8.02 -0.01 15.82
N ILE A 20 -9.32 -0.29 15.89
CA ILE A 20 -9.90 -1.47 16.53
C ILE A 20 -10.22 -2.60 15.55
N ALA A 21 -10.19 -2.33 14.24
CA ALA A 21 -10.48 -3.35 13.25
C ALA A 21 -9.23 -4.14 12.89
N ARG A 22 -9.44 -5.42 12.60
CA ARG A 22 -8.43 -6.31 12.01
C ARG A 22 -8.32 -6.12 10.50
N ARG A 23 -8.83 -5.02 9.95
CA ARG A 23 -8.86 -4.73 8.52
C ARG A 23 -7.84 -3.65 8.22
N LEU A 24 -6.90 -3.99 7.35
CA LEU A 24 -5.86 -3.13 6.84
C LEU A 24 -6.05 -3.00 5.34
N ARG A 25 -6.52 -1.83 4.89
CA ARG A 25 -6.52 -1.46 3.48
C ARG A 25 -5.12 -0.95 3.13
N VAL A 26 -4.53 -1.45 2.06
CA VAL A 26 -3.23 -0.99 1.57
C VAL A 26 -3.37 -0.52 0.14
N ASP A 27 -2.89 0.68 -0.13
CA ASP A 27 -2.81 1.23 -1.47
C ASP A 27 -1.43 0.98 -2.07
N TYR A 28 -1.39 0.48 -3.30
CA TYR A 28 -0.17 0.14 -4.03
C TYR A 28 -0.30 0.52 -5.50
N ILE A 29 0.83 0.87 -6.13
CA ILE A 29 0.86 1.19 -7.57
C ILE A 29 1.46 0.02 -8.33
N THR A 30 0.79 -0.33 -9.42
CA THR A 30 1.32 -1.25 -10.41
C THR A 30 1.42 -0.59 -11.78
N ARG A 31 2.17 -1.17 -12.70
CA ARG A 31 2.16 -0.76 -14.12
C ARG A 31 0.98 -1.45 -14.83
N PRO A 32 0.43 -0.92 -15.94
CA PRO A 32 -0.78 -1.45 -16.59
C PRO A 32 -0.74 -2.94 -16.93
N ALA A 33 0.47 -3.43 -17.23
CA ALA A 33 0.69 -4.81 -17.61
C ALA A 33 0.87 -5.74 -16.39
N HIS A 34 1.05 -5.20 -15.19
CA HIS A 34 1.15 -5.98 -13.98
C HIS A 34 -0.23 -6.52 -13.58
N ARG A 35 -0.24 -7.71 -12.98
CA ARG A 35 -1.43 -8.34 -12.40
C ARG A 35 -1.12 -8.73 -10.97
N PHE A 36 -1.99 -8.38 -10.04
CA PHE A 36 -1.88 -8.83 -8.66
C PHE A 36 -1.76 -10.36 -8.61
N GLU A 37 -0.83 -10.86 -7.81
CA GLU A 37 -0.62 -12.30 -7.61
C GLU A 37 -0.97 -12.69 -6.18
N SER A 38 -0.30 -12.08 -5.20
CA SER A 38 -0.46 -12.43 -3.79
C SER A 38 0.04 -11.31 -2.87
N VAL A 39 -0.31 -11.41 -1.59
CA VAL A 39 0.27 -10.61 -0.52
C VAL A 39 0.80 -11.56 0.55
N ALA A 40 2.00 -11.27 1.06
CA ALA A 40 2.51 -11.88 2.27
C ALA A 40 2.50 -10.85 3.40
N VAL A 41 2.09 -11.28 4.58
CA VAL A 41 1.95 -10.45 5.77
C VAL A 41 2.70 -11.13 6.90
N GLN A 42 3.55 -10.38 7.57
CA GLN A 42 4.22 -10.80 8.79
C GLN A 42 3.82 -9.82 9.90
N GLU A 43 3.19 -10.35 10.93
CA GLU A 43 2.75 -9.56 12.08
C GLU A 43 3.69 -9.79 13.26
N THR A 44 4.16 -8.69 13.84
CA THR A 44 4.85 -8.64 15.12
C THR A 44 4.05 -7.74 16.07
N PRO A 45 4.38 -7.72 17.38
CA PRO A 45 3.72 -6.83 18.33
C PRO A 45 3.83 -5.34 17.96
N ASP A 46 4.92 -4.94 17.30
CA ASP A 46 5.22 -3.55 16.97
C ASP A 46 4.99 -3.19 15.50
N GLU A 47 5.03 -4.19 14.60
CA GLU A 47 5.04 -3.96 13.15
C GLU A 47 4.12 -4.92 12.38
N VAL A 48 3.60 -4.45 11.27
CA VAL A 48 2.93 -5.24 10.24
C VAL A 48 3.72 -5.07 8.95
N ARG A 49 4.49 -6.10 8.58
CA ARG A 49 5.31 -6.10 7.37
C ARG A 49 4.52 -6.69 6.22
N ILE A 50 4.43 -5.95 5.12
CA ILE A 50 3.67 -6.35 3.94
C ILE A 50 4.57 -6.48 2.72
N ALA A 51 4.36 -7.56 1.97
CA ALA A 51 5.00 -7.80 0.69
C ALA A 51 3.91 -8.06 -0.36
N ILE A 52 3.70 -7.13 -1.29
CA ILE A 52 2.73 -7.29 -2.36
C ILE A 52 3.45 -7.80 -3.60
N PHE A 53 2.96 -8.90 -4.16
CA PHE A 53 3.50 -9.52 -5.36
C PHE A 53 2.53 -9.37 -6.53
N ALA A 54 3.09 -9.07 -7.69
CA ALA A 54 2.39 -9.02 -8.96
C ALA A 54 3.17 -9.82 -10.01
N THR A 55 2.48 -10.35 -11.00
CA THR A 55 3.10 -10.85 -12.23
C THR A 55 3.26 -9.72 -13.22
N ALA A 56 4.40 -9.66 -13.90
CA ALA A 56 4.70 -8.69 -14.94
C ALA A 56 5.11 -9.41 -16.23
N PRO A 57 4.57 -9.04 -17.41
CA PRO A 57 5.07 -9.56 -18.67
C PRO A 57 6.46 -9.01 -18.96
N ARG A 58 7.34 -9.85 -19.51
CA ARG A 58 8.64 -9.39 -20.02
C ARG A 58 8.45 -8.50 -21.25
N GLY A 59 8.91 -7.24 -21.16
CA GLY A 59 8.86 -6.29 -22.28
C GLY A 59 8.93 -4.82 -21.84
N PRO A 60 9.00 -3.87 -22.80
CA PRO A 60 8.97 -2.45 -22.50
C PRO A 60 7.67 -2.10 -21.80
N THR A 61 7.80 -1.46 -20.64
CA THR A 61 6.66 -1.08 -19.81
C THR A 61 6.30 0.37 -20.11
N ARG A 62 5.00 0.65 -20.31
CA ARG A 62 4.51 2.02 -20.43
C ARG A 62 4.64 2.74 -19.09
N ALA A 63 4.93 4.04 -19.13
CA ALA A 63 5.13 4.91 -17.96
C ALA A 63 3.80 5.34 -17.29
N SER A 64 2.79 4.47 -17.30
CA SER A 64 1.53 4.71 -16.60
C SER A 64 1.53 3.88 -15.31
N GLY A 65 1.07 4.46 -14.20
CA GLY A 65 0.84 3.76 -12.94
C GLY A 65 -0.65 3.64 -12.69
N HIS A 66 -1.11 2.47 -12.25
CA HIS A 66 -2.46 2.27 -11.74
C HIS A 66 -2.40 2.07 -10.23
N MET A 67 -3.17 2.89 -9.52
CA MET A 67 -3.35 2.73 -8.08
C MET A 67 -4.40 1.65 -7.82
N HIS A 68 -4.08 0.73 -6.93
CA HIS A 68 -4.96 -0.34 -6.48
C HIS A 68 -5.02 -0.34 -4.96
N SER A 69 -6.15 -0.80 -4.43
CA SER A 69 -6.32 -1.05 -3.00
C SER A 69 -6.44 -2.54 -2.75
N LEU A 70 -5.80 -3.04 -1.70
CA LEU A 70 -5.93 -4.41 -1.21
C LEU A 70 -6.46 -4.39 0.21
N MET A 71 -7.44 -5.23 0.52
CA MET A 71 -7.90 -5.45 1.88
C MET A 71 -7.18 -6.65 2.50
N ILE A 72 -6.52 -6.44 3.62
CA ILE A 72 -5.78 -7.46 4.37
C ILE A 72 -6.48 -7.66 5.71
N VAL A 73 -6.72 -8.92 6.07
CA VAL A 73 -7.22 -9.29 7.40
C VAL A 73 -6.03 -9.69 8.27
N LEU A 74 -5.87 -8.99 9.38
CA LEU A 74 -4.81 -9.16 10.36
C LEU A 74 -5.26 -10.08 11.51
N ALA A 75 -4.31 -10.71 12.18
CA ALA A 75 -4.55 -11.45 13.41
C ALA A 75 -4.99 -10.51 14.56
N GLN A 76 -4.38 -9.33 14.62
CA GLN A 76 -4.71 -8.29 15.61
C GLN A 76 -5.07 -6.96 14.94
N PRO A 77 -5.78 -6.05 15.63
CA PRO A 77 -6.02 -4.70 15.12
C PRO A 77 -4.72 -3.92 14.94
N VAL A 78 -4.63 -3.03 13.94
CA VAL A 78 -3.38 -2.25 13.70
C VAL A 78 -3.00 -1.45 14.94
N GLY A 79 -3.96 -0.80 15.61
CA GLY A 79 -3.69 -0.03 16.82
C GLY A 79 -2.59 1.02 16.60
N THR A 80 -1.48 0.85 17.33
CA THR A 80 -0.26 1.68 17.30
C THR A 80 0.88 1.07 16.47
N ARG A 81 0.66 -0.12 15.87
CA ARG A 81 1.69 -0.83 15.09
C ARG A 81 2.05 -0.08 13.82
N ARG A 82 3.33 -0.16 13.44
CA ARG A 82 3.84 0.42 12.19
C ARG A 82 3.58 -0.52 11.04
N VAL A 83 3.04 -0.03 9.93
CA VAL A 83 2.93 -0.83 8.70
C VAL A 83 4.15 -0.57 7.85
N VAL A 84 4.87 -1.61 7.45
CA VAL A 84 6.15 -1.52 6.74
C VAL A 84 6.05 -2.22 5.39
N ASP A 85 6.37 -1.52 4.31
CA ASP A 85 6.54 -2.10 2.98
C ASP A 85 7.90 -2.78 2.89
N THR A 86 7.93 -4.11 2.73
CA THR A 86 9.20 -4.86 2.69
C THR A 86 9.98 -4.64 1.40
N ARG A 87 9.34 -4.09 0.35
CA ARG A 87 10.02 -3.79 -0.92
C ARG A 87 10.97 -2.61 -0.79
N SER A 88 10.53 -1.59 -0.06
CA SER A 88 11.24 -0.33 0.14
C SER A 88 11.85 -0.21 1.54
N GLU A 89 11.50 -1.13 2.44
CA GLU A 89 11.83 -1.09 3.88
C GLU A 89 11.36 0.20 4.56
N ARG A 90 10.26 0.79 4.06
CA ARG A 90 9.71 2.06 4.57
C ARG A 90 8.45 1.83 5.36
N VAL A 91 8.31 2.57 6.45
CA VAL A 91 7.03 2.72 7.16
C VAL A 91 6.06 3.45 6.24
N LEU A 92 4.92 2.82 6.00
CA LEU A 92 3.83 3.38 5.22
C LEU A 92 3.10 4.45 6.02
N GLN A 93 2.57 5.43 5.32
CA GLN A 93 1.72 6.45 5.92
C GLN A 93 0.31 5.90 6.16
N ARG A 94 -0.24 6.13 7.36
CA ARG A 94 -1.65 5.87 7.66
C ARG A 94 -2.52 6.99 7.12
N LEU A 95 -3.63 6.66 6.47
CA LEU A 95 -4.69 7.59 6.07
C LEU A 95 -5.75 7.72 7.18
N PRO A 96 -6.44 8.87 7.32
CA PRO A 96 -6.43 10.03 6.41
C PRO A 96 -5.26 10.99 6.70
N ALA A 97 -4.54 11.41 5.64
CA ALA A 97 -3.74 12.63 5.71
C ALA A 97 -4.69 13.84 5.83
N PRO A 98 -4.32 14.89 6.59
CA PRO A 98 -5.24 15.93 7.04
C PRO A 98 -6.03 16.55 5.88
N VAL A 99 -7.35 16.71 6.05
CA VAL A 99 -8.05 17.82 5.40
C VAL A 99 -7.36 19.07 5.91
N ASP A 100 -6.76 19.85 5.01
CA ASP A 100 -6.43 21.24 5.34
C ASP A 100 -7.72 21.86 5.90
N PRO A 101 -7.73 22.37 7.15
CA PRO A 101 -8.87 23.16 7.58
C PRO A 101 -9.01 24.32 6.58
N PRO A 102 -10.23 24.72 6.15
CA PRO A 102 -10.36 25.97 5.42
C PRO A 102 -9.71 27.05 6.29
N GLN A 103 -8.66 27.70 5.78
CA GLN A 103 -8.00 28.81 6.47
C GLN A 103 -9.10 29.76 6.97
N PRO A 104 -9.27 29.93 8.30
CA PRO A 104 -10.14 30.97 8.82
C PRO A 104 -9.59 32.29 8.30
N GLY A 105 -10.48 33.13 7.76
CA GLY A 105 -10.13 34.39 7.10
C GLY A 105 -9.05 35.16 7.87
N GLY A 106 -8.03 35.57 7.13
CA GLY A 106 -7.03 36.49 7.67
C GLY A 106 -7.74 37.77 8.14
N PRO A 107 -7.53 38.21 9.40
CA PRO A 107 -7.92 39.54 9.81
C PRO A 107 -6.83 40.54 9.37
N GLY A 108 -7.28 41.56 8.65
CA GLY A 108 -6.75 42.93 8.71
C GLY A 108 -5.35 43.19 8.17
N THR A 109 -5.29 43.92 7.06
CA THR A 109 -4.67 45.25 7.06
C THR A 109 -5.37 46.15 6.05
#